data_AF-A0A3M2YEN6-F1
#
_entry.id   AF-A0A3M2YEN6-F1
#
_cell.length_a   1.000
_cell.length_b   1.000
_cell.length_c   1.000
_cell.angle_alpha   90.00
_cell.angle_beta   90.00
_cell.angle_gamma   90.00
#
_symmetry.space_group_name_H-M   'P 1'
#
loop_
_entity.id
_entity.type
_entity.pdbx_description
1 polymer ?
#
loop_
_entity_poly.entity_id
_entity_poly.type
_entity_poly.pdbx_seq_one_letter_code
_entity_poly.pdbx_strand_id
1 'polypeptide(L)'
;RLVLPRPIKSAALEEFLQERSTVEPDRHAEIYEAKAAPFKVLGAKRPVKKTKSVVKANKSRLGPAPPEADGVSAGTGTGSGKQVGKLETVSDEEHEAALDVVLEIQGFFMDIWKALKSIGAENPKQILRVDWYTPVARFSSKPPLGIVELAVENEEDLPSDVRSWLYLDRSAGLRRGILIVRIKTIKGNYFCVEVQRKDGKKGEIPPGSAGLLMKFSENEEAFKNFVNELCRRIVGYRGVFSKLNKLYPADYVTFNHGKHDKEILYRSILINKFSELGITLS
;
A
#
# COMPACT_ATOMS: atom_id res chain seq x y z
N ARG A 1 15.37 -0.04 32.07
CA ARG A 1 13.97 -0.16 31.58
C ARG A 1 13.51 -1.59 31.91
N LEU A 2 12.61 -1.78 32.87
CA LEU A 2 12.06 -3.11 33.18
C LEU A 2 11.12 -3.49 32.03
N VAL A 3 11.32 -4.67 31.43
CA VAL A 3 10.40 -5.24 30.44
C VAL A 3 9.51 -6.22 31.21
N LEU A 4 8.22 -5.91 31.30
CA LEU A 4 7.24 -6.81 31.90
C LEU A 4 6.97 -7.97 30.92
N PRO A 5 6.93 -9.22 31.39
CA PRO A 5 6.55 -10.36 30.57
C PRO A 5 5.07 -10.23 30.20
N ARG A 6 4.72 -10.62 28.98
CA ARG A 6 3.33 -10.70 28.52
C ARG A 6 2.91 -12.17 28.60
N PRO A 7 1.96 -12.54 29.46
CA PRO A 7 1.40 -13.88 29.44
C PRO A 7 0.60 -14.06 28.15
N ILE A 8 0.75 -15.24 27.55
CA ILE A 8 -0.02 -15.69 26.39
C ILE A 8 -1.07 -16.67 26.95
N LYS A 9 -2.34 -16.40 26.71
CA LYS A 9 -3.45 -17.30 27.02
C LYS A 9 -4.04 -17.81 25.71
N SER A 10 -4.07 -19.13 25.53
CA SER A 10 -4.81 -19.78 24.46
C SER A 10 -6.26 -19.98 24.95
N ALA A 11 -7.22 -19.35 24.29
CA ALA A 11 -8.64 -19.48 24.64
C ALA A 11 -9.38 -20.31 23.58
N ALA A 12 -10.28 -21.18 24.02
CA ALA A 12 -11.21 -21.87 23.12
C ALA A 12 -12.26 -20.86 22.60
N LEU A 13 -12.85 -21.13 21.44
CA LEU A 13 -13.78 -20.23 20.72
C LEU A 13 -15.04 -19.82 21.52
N GLU A 14 -15.26 -20.43 22.69
CA GLU A 14 -16.44 -20.23 23.55
C GLU A 14 -16.15 -19.30 24.75
N GLU A 15 -14.90 -18.90 25.00
CA GLU A 15 -14.49 -18.00 26.09
C GLU A 15 -14.35 -16.53 25.67
N PHE A 16 -14.81 -16.15 24.47
CA PHE A 16 -14.52 -14.83 23.93
C PHE A 16 -15.13 -13.70 24.77
N LEU A 17 -14.24 -12.94 25.42
CA LEU A 17 -14.49 -11.57 25.87
C LEU A 17 -14.94 -10.70 24.68
N GLN A 18 -15.77 -9.70 24.95
CA GLN A 18 -16.33 -8.82 23.92
C GLN A 18 -15.22 -8.17 23.06
N GLU A 19 -15.24 -8.43 21.75
CA GLU A 19 -14.29 -7.83 20.80
C GLU A 19 -14.60 -6.34 20.61
N ARG A 20 -13.59 -5.48 20.82
CA ARG A 20 -13.69 -4.02 20.70
C ARG A 20 -12.74 -3.51 19.61
N SER A 21 -13.09 -3.77 18.36
CA SER A 21 -12.26 -3.50 17.17
C SER A 21 -11.87 -2.03 16.93
N THR A 22 -12.54 -1.08 17.58
CA THR A 22 -12.25 0.36 17.47
C THR A 22 -11.34 0.91 18.58
N VAL A 23 -10.96 0.08 19.55
CA VAL A 23 -10.16 0.49 20.71
C VAL A 23 -8.80 -0.22 20.68
N GLU A 24 -7.72 0.56 20.73
CA GLU A 24 -6.36 0.01 20.83
C GLU A 24 -6.14 -0.76 22.15
N PRO A 25 -5.53 -1.97 22.11
CA PRO A 25 -5.14 -2.70 23.31
C PRO A 25 -4.14 -1.94 24.17
N ASP A 26 -4.11 -2.23 25.47
CA ASP A 26 -3.14 -1.61 26.38
C ASP A 26 -1.72 -2.16 26.15
N ARG A 27 -0.70 -1.30 26.25
CA ARG A 27 0.71 -1.62 25.93
C ARG A 27 1.29 -2.82 26.70
N HIS A 28 0.72 -3.15 27.85
CA HIS A 28 1.17 -4.24 28.72
C HIS A 28 0.07 -5.26 29.00
N ALA A 29 -0.99 -5.29 28.18
CA ALA A 29 -2.06 -6.26 28.36
C ALA A 29 -1.64 -7.69 28.00
N GLU A 30 -2.44 -8.65 28.45
CA GLU A 30 -2.34 -10.05 28.06
C GLU A 30 -2.58 -10.24 26.55
N ILE A 31 -1.97 -11.28 25.97
CA ILE A 31 -2.20 -11.68 24.58
C ILE A 31 -3.07 -12.93 24.58
N TYR A 32 -4.19 -12.86 23.87
CA TYR A 32 -5.13 -13.95 23.64
C TYR A 32 -4.91 -14.51 22.23
N GLU A 33 -4.70 -15.81 22.11
CA GLU A 33 -4.57 -16.49 20.82
C GLU A 33 -5.89 -17.15 20.42
N ALA A 34 -6.40 -16.79 19.24
CA ALA A 34 -7.64 -17.30 18.68
C ALA A 34 -7.40 -18.14 17.43
N LYS A 35 -8.10 -19.28 17.30
CA LYS A 35 -8.02 -20.12 16.10
C LYS A 35 -8.74 -19.47 14.94
N ALA A 36 -8.07 -19.35 13.79
CA ALA A 36 -8.67 -18.85 12.57
C ALA A 36 -9.75 -19.81 12.01
N ALA A 37 -10.80 -19.26 11.39
CA ALA A 37 -11.81 -20.05 10.70
C ALA A 37 -11.19 -20.82 9.50
N PRO A 38 -11.66 -22.05 9.21
CA PRO A 38 -11.12 -22.84 8.11
C PRO A 38 -11.34 -22.16 6.75
N PHE A 39 -10.29 -22.09 5.92
CA PHE A 39 -10.35 -21.54 4.57
C PHE A 39 -9.68 -22.47 3.55
N LYS A 40 -10.09 -22.37 2.27
CA LYS A 40 -9.57 -23.19 1.16
C LYS A 40 -8.67 -22.36 0.25
N VAL A 41 -7.44 -22.84 0.01
CA VAL A 41 -6.51 -22.23 -0.95
C VAL A 41 -6.89 -22.63 -2.38
N LEU A 42 -6.98 -21.65 -3.28
CA LEU A 42 -7.20 -21.88 -4.72
C LEU A 42 -5.91 -21.59 -5.50
N GLY A 43 -5.43 -22.57 -6.27
CA GLY A 43 -4.28 -22.43 -7.18
C GLY A 43 -2.95 -22.99 -6.65
N ALA A 44 -1.93 -23.01 -7.53
CA ALA A 44 -0.60 -23.50 -7.19
C ALA A 44 0.18 -22.44 -6.39
N LYS A 45 0.78 -22.87 -5.28
CA LYS A 45 1.57 -22.02 -4.38
C LYS A 45 2.83 -21.52 -5.08
N ARG A 46 3.05 -20.20 -5.10
CA ARG A 46 4.30 -19.60 -5.62
C ARG A 46 5.49 -20.03 -4.72
N PRO A 47 6.67 -20.34 -5.28
CA PRO A 47 7.85 -20.60 -4.46
C PRO A 47 8.27 -19.33 -3.69
N VAL A 48 8.32 -19.43 -2.36
CA VAL A 48 8.76 -18.35 -1.46
C VAL A 48 10.05 -18.76 -0.77
N LYS A 49 11.07 -17.90 -0.85
CA LYS A 49 12.34 -18.09 -0.13
C LYS A 49 12.25 -17.44 1.25
N LYS A 50 11.94 -18.24 2.28
CA LYS A 50 11.90 -17.75 3.67
C LYS A 50 13.32 -17.44 4.16
N THR A 51 13.52 -16.26 4.75
CA THR A 51 14.73 -15.94 5.52
C THR A 51 14.31 -15.73 6.97
N LYS A 52 14.75 -16.62 7.87
CA LYS A 52 14.54 -16.46 9.32
C LYS A 52 15.68 -15.62 9.89
N SER A 53 15.35 -14.57 10.63
CA SER A 53 16.29 -13.88 11.52
C SER A 53 15.90 -14.20 12.97
N VAL A 54 16.73 -14.97 13.67
CA VAL A 54 16.54 -15.24 15.09
C VAL A 54 17.17 -14.08 15.87
N VAL A 55 16.33 -13.22 16.45
CA VAL A 55 16.78 -12.21 17.41
C VAL A 55 16.85 -12.90 18.77
N LYS A 56 18.06 -13.07 19.33
CA LYS A 56 18.22 -13.59 20.69
C LYS A 56 17.59 -12.60 21.69
N ALA A 57 16.48 -12.99 22.31
CA ALA A 57 15.87 -12.21 23.38
C ALA A 57 16.77 -12.21 24.64
N ASN A 58 16.90 -11.06 25.28
CA ASN A 58 17.56 -10.93 26.57
C ASN A 58 16.66 -11.57 27.64
N LYS A 59 17.14 -12.63 28.31
CA LYS A 59 16.45 -13.26 29.45
C LYS A 59 16.55 -12.34 30.67
N SER A 60 15.70 -11.32 30.77
CA SER A 60 15.51 -10.56 32.02
C SER A 60 14.50 -11.23 32.93
N ARG A 61 14.57 -10.94 34.24
CA ARG A 61 13.63 -11.42 35.26
C ARG A 61 12.18 -11.13 34.88
N LEU A 62 11.31 -12.13 35.02
CA LEU A 62 9.86 -12.00 34.86
C LEU A 62 9.35 -10.97 35.89
N GLY A 63 8.80 -9.87 35.40
CA GLY A 63 7.98 -8.95 36.20
C GLY A 63 6.60 -9.54 36.52
N PRO A 64 5.81 -8.86 37.37
CA PRO A 64 4.46 -9.31 37.75
C PRO A 64 3.56 -9.47 36.51
N ALA A 65 2.63 -10.42 36.60
CA ALA A 65 1.61 -10.62 35.58
C ALA A 65 0.75 -9.35 35.44
N PRO A 66 0.40 -8.94 34.21
CA PRO A 66 -0.54 -7.85 34.00
C PRO A 66 -1.93 -8.20 34.55
N PRO A 67 -2.77 -7.20 34.87
CA PRO A 67 -4.15 -7.41 35.26
C PRO A 67 -4.96 -8.08 34.13
N GLU A 68 -5.99 -8.83 34.51
CA GLU A 68 -6.94 -9.47 33.59
C GLU A 68 -7.70 -8.42 32.76
N ALA A 69 -8.05 -8.76 31.52
CA ALA A 69 -8.66 -7.84 30.57
C ALA A 69 -10.20 -8.00 30.53
N ASP A 70 -10.92 -6.88 30.40
CA ASP A 70 -12.40 -6.85 30.28
C ASP A 70 -12.89 -6.98 28.82
N GLY A 71 -11.96 -7.06 27.86
CA GLY A 71 -12.24 -7.08 26.42
C GLY A 71 -10.96 -7.25 25.61
N VAL A 72 -11.10 -7.62 24.33
CA VAL A 72 -9.94 -7.88 23.44
C VAL A 72 -10.01 -7.10 22.13
N SER A 73 -8.86 -6.81 21.54
CA SER A 73 -8.73 -6.11 20.26
C SER A 73 -7.49 -6.56 19.47
N ALA A 74 -7.59 -6.60 18.15
CA ALA A 74 -6.50 -7.01 17.24
C ALA A 74 -5.46 -5.90 16.97
N GLY A 75 -5.57 -4.75 17.64
CA GLY A 75 -4.69 -3.60 17.47
C GLY A 75 -3.23 -3.83 17.92
N THR A 76 -2.40 -2.81 17.76
CA THR A 76 -0.93 -2.92 17.93
C THR A 76 -0.46 -2.85 19.38
N GLY A 77 -1.36 -2.51 20.30
CA GLY A 77 -1.07 -2.44 21.74
C GLY A 77 -0.39 -1.12 22.13
N THR A 78 -0.97 0.01 21.71
CA THR A 78 -0.45 1.36 22.02
C THR A 78 -1.25 2.09 23.10
N GLY A 79 -2.38 1.53 23.55
CA GLY A 79 -3.24 2.08 24.58
C GLY A 79 -2.67 2.01 26.00
N SER A 80 -3.36 2.66 26.93
CA SER A 80 -3.10 2.55 28.37
C SER A 80 -4.38 2.79 29.19
N GLY A 81 -4.59 1.97 30.22
CA GLY A 81 -5.62 2.19 31.24
C GLY A 81 -7.04 1.84 30.81
N LYS A 82 -7.20 1.06 29.73
CA LYS A 82 -8.50 0.66 29.16
C LYS A 82 -8.85 -0.80 29.47
N GLN A 83 -7.92 -1.56 30.05
CA GLN A 83 -8.06 -2.98 30.37
C GLN A 83 -8.45 -3.82 29.14
N VAL A 84 -7.92 -3.46 27.96
CA VAL A 84 -8.15 -4.18 26.70
C VAL A 84 -6.94 -5.05 26.37
N GLY A 85 -7.17 -6.35 26.29
CA GLY A 85 -6.22 -7.39 25.88
C GLY A 85 -5.94 -7.36 24.38
N LYS A 86 -4.78 -7.89 23.98
CA LYS A 86 -4.45 -8.06 22.56
C LYS A 86 -4.96 -9.40 22.07
N LEU A 87 -5.64 -9.42 20.92
CA LEU A 87 -6.02 -10.65 20.24
C LEU A 87 -5.06 -10.93 19.08
N GLU A 88 -4.45 -12.11 19.06
CA GLU A 88 -3.67 -12.64 17.95
C GLU A 88 -4.37 -13.88 17.41
N THR A 89 -4.38 -14.07 16.09
CA THR A 89 -4.97 -15.27 15.48
C THR A 89 -3.87 -16.25 15.09
N VAL A 90 -3.99 -17.49 15.55
CA VAL A 90 -3.05 -18.57 15.30
C VAL A 90 -3.77 -19.68 14.53
N SER A 91 -3.10 -20.30 13.59
CA SER A 91 -3.62 -21.44 12.83
C SER A 91 -3.14 -22.77 13.40
N ASP A 92 -4.01 -23.76 13.41
CA ASP A 92 -3.65 -25.12 13.83
C ASP A 92 -2.69 -25.82 12.86
N GLU A 93 -1.78 -26.60 13.42
CA GLU A 93 -0.70 -27.32 12.73
C GLU A 93 -1.21 -28.40 11.75
N GLU A 94 -2.43 -28.93 11.91
CA GLU A 94 -3.04 -29.82 10.89
C GLU A 94 -3.57 -29.06 9.67
N HIS A 95 -3.69 -27.74 9.79
CA HIS A 95 -3.93 -26.79 8.71
C HIS A 95 -2.67 -25.93 8.48
N GLU A 96 -1.48 -26.58 8.44
CA GLU A 96 -0.10 -26.11 8.11
C GLU A 96 0.02 -25.34 6.75
N ALA A 97 -1.02 -24.61 6.37
CA ALA A 97 -1.08 -23.61 5.33
C ALA A 97 -1.54 -22.24 5.83
N ALA A 98 -1.63 -21.99 7.13
CA ALA A 98 -1.14 -20.70 7.58
C ALA A 98 0.37 -20.87 7.79
N LEU A 99 1.15 -20.78 6.72
CA LEU A 99 1.60 -19.46 6.32
C LEU A 99 1.24 -18.46 7.42
N ASP A 100 2.22 -18.10 8.25
CA ASP A 100 2.53 -16.68 8.43
C ASP A 100 1.82 -15.97 7.27
N VAL A 101 0.71 -15.29 7.54
CA VAL A 101 0.14 -14.39 6.56
C VAL A 101 1.20 -13.30 6.48
N VAL A 102 2.27 -13.61 5.76
CA VAL A 102 2.93 -12.74 4.83
C VAL A 102 1.74 -12.21 4.07
N LEU A 103 1.17 -11.13 4.62
CA LEU A 103 0.51 -10.07 3.89
C LEU A 103 1.23 -10.10 2.56
N GLU A 104 0.60 -10.75 1.58
CA GLU A 104 1.10 -10.77 0.23
C GLU A 104 1.44 -9.32 -0.03
N ILE A 105 2.69 -9.04 -0.39
CA ILE A 105 3.09 -7.69 -0.76
C ILE A 105 2.18 -7.35 -1.94
N GLN A 106 1.10 -6.67 -1.62
CA GLN A 106 0.09 -6.18 -2.53
C GLN A 106 0.79 -5.07 -3.28
N GLY A 107 1.53 -5.46 -4.33
CA GLY A 107 2.63 -4.65 -4.86
C GLY A 107 2.26 -3.19 -5.05
N PHE A 108 3.21 -2.29 -4.77
CA PHE A 108 3.18 -0.82 -4.85
C PHE A 108 1.90 -0.13 -5.36
N PHE A 109 1.43 -0.47 -6.56
CA PHE A 109 0.18 0.06 -7.13
C PHE A 109 -1.08 -0.25 -6.31
N MET A 110 -1.18 -1.44 -5.73
CA MET A 110 -2.28 -1.80 -4.87
C MET A 110 -2.24 -1.02 -3.55
N ASP A 111 -1.05 -0.76 -3.00
CA ASP A 111 -0.90 0.10 -1.82
C ASP A 111 -1.38 1.53 -2.10
N ILE A 112 -0.97 2.13 -3.22
CA ILE A 112 -1.46 3.45 -3.68
C ILE A 112 -2.99 3.44 -3.84
N TRP A 113 -3.54 2.42 -4.51
CA TRP A 113 -4.97 2.28 -4.71
C TRP A 113 -5.73 2.19 -3.38
N LYS A 114 -5.26 1.36 -2.45
CA LYS A 114 -5.85 1.20 -1.13
C LYS A 114 -5.77 2.48 -0.31
N ALA A 115 -4.64 3.18 -0.34
CA ALA A 115 -4.48 4.46 0.31
C ALA A 115 -5.52 5.48 -0.21
N LEU A 116 -5.65 5.64 -1.53
CA LEU A 116 -6.63 6.54 -2.13
C LEU A 116 -8.08 6.15 -1.82
N LYS A 117 -8.39 4.85 -1.80
CA LYS A 117 -9.72 4.34 -1.40
C LYS A 117 -10.02 4.62 0.06
N SER A 118 -9.04 4.46 0.95
CA SER A 118 -9.17 4.73 2.38
C SER A 118 -9.36 6.23 2.65
N ILE A 119 -8.56 7.10 2.02
CA ILE A 119 -8.73 8.56 2.09
C ILE A 119 -10.12 8.95 1.57
N GLY A 120 -10.58 8.37 0.45
CA GLY A 120 -11.91 8.63 -0.08
C GLY A 120 -13.05 8.23 0.87
N ALA A 121 -12.91 7.09 1.56
CA ALA A 121 -13.90 6.60 2.52
C ALA A 121 -14.04 7.51 3.75
N GLU A 122 -12.94 8.12 4.20
CA GLU A 122 -12.94 9.04 5.34
C GLU A 122 -13.33 10.48 4.95
N ASN A 123 -13.25 10.82 3.66
CA ASN A 123 -13.57 12.15 3.13
C ASN A 123 -14.73 12.13 2.11
N PRO A 124 -15.89 11.50 2.40
CA PRO A 124 -16.95 11.29 1.40
C PRO A 124 -17.61 12.59 0.89
N LYS A 125 -17.50 13.67 1.67
CA LYS A 125 -17.99 15.00 1.27
C LYS A 125 -17.07 15.70 0.27
N GLN A 126 -15.81 15.27 0.17
CA GLN A 126 -14.79 15.89 -0.69
C GLN A 126 -14.43 15.01 -1.87
N ILE A 127 -14.26 13.70 -1.64
CA ILE A 127 -13.94 12.70 -2.66
C ILE A 127 -15.22 11.92 -2.97
N LEU A 128 -15.71 12.10 -4.18
CA LEU A 128 -16.93 11.48 -4.68
C LEU A 128 -16.68 10.10 -5.25
N ARG A 129 -15.52 9.89 -5.89
CA ARG A 129 -15.18 8.63 -6.55
C ARG A 129 -13.68 8.46 -6.76
N VAL A 130 -13.23 7.21 -6.72
CA VAL A 130 -11.87 6.81 -7.08
C VAL A 130 -11.96 5.70 -8.13
N ASP A 131 -11.33 5.91 -9.28
CA ASP A 131 -11.33 5.00 -10.43
C ASP A 131 -9.93 4.87 -11.02
N TRP A 132 -9.50 3.70 -11.43
CA TRP A 132 -8.32 3.55 -12.27
C TRP A 132 -8.68 3.77 -13.75
N TYR A 133 -7.67 4.08 -14.58
CA TYR A 133 -7.84 4.33 -16.01
C TYR A 133 -6.92 3.46 -16.87
N THR A 134 -7.46 2.96 -17.99
CA THR A 134 -6.67 2.47 -19.13
C THR A 134 -7.29 2.95 -20.44
N PRO A 135 -6.54 3.07 -21.54
CA PRO A 135 -7.10 3.42 -22.85
C PRO A 135 -8.21 2.47 -23.33
N VAL A 136 -8.15 1.19 -22.94
CA VAL A 136 -9.09 0.15 -23.37
C VAL A 136 -10.34 0.14 -22.49
N ALA A 137 -10.18 0.04 -21.16
CA ALA A 137 -11.31 -0.07 -20.24
C ALA A 137 -11.85 1.29 -19.75
N ARG A 138 -11.23 2.40 -20.18
CA ARG A 138 -11.52 3.76 -19.70
C ARG A 138 -11.44 3.81 -18.18
N PHE A 139 -12.41 4.44 -17.51
CA PHE A 139 -12.47 4.57 -16.05
C PHE A 139 -13.23 3.41 -15.40
N SER A 140 -12.60 2.74 -14.44
CA SER A 140 -13.23 1.66 -13.67
C SER A 140 -12.81 1.69 -12.20
N SER A 141 -13.73 1.29 -11.32
CA SER A 141 -13.47 1.12 -9.88
C SER A 141 -13.34 -0.35 -9.46
N LYS A 142 -13.52 -1.29 -10.40
CA LYS A 142 -13.56 -2.73 -10.13
C LYS A 142 -12.17 -3.36 -10.28
N PRO A 143 -11.79 -4.34 -9.45
CA PRO A 143 -10.58 -5.13 -9.69
C PRO A 143 -10.74 -6.04 -10.93
N PRO A 144 -9.63 -6.48 -11.54
CA PRO A 144 -8.24 -6.12 -11.22
C PRO A 144 -7.90 -4.66 -11.58
N LEU A 145 -6.82 -4.10 -11.01
CA LEU A 145 -6.36 -2.76 -11.38
C LEU A 145 -5.86 -2.77 -12.82
N GLY A 146 -6.36 -1.83 -13.62
CA GLY A 146 -5.86 -1.60 -14.97
C GLY A 146 -4.53 -0.85 -14.93
N ILE A 147 -3.54 -1.39 -15.61
CA ILE A 147 -2.20 -0.82 -15.75
C ILE A 147 -1.97 -0.51 -17.22
N VAL A 148 -1.43 0.67 -17.53
CA VAL A 148 -1.02 1.05 -18.88
C VAL A 148 0.41 0.61 -19.09
N GLU A 149 0.64 -0.39 -19.94
CA GLU A 149 2.00 -0.81 -20.29
C GLU A 149 2.75 0.29 -21.05
N LEU A 150 4.01 0.52 -20.69
CA LEU A 150 4.88 1.43 -21.43
C LEU A 150 5.42 0.73 -22.68
N ALA A 151 4.98 1.20 -23.84
CA ALA A 151 5.47 0.78 -25.14
C ALA A 151 6.11 1.95 -25.89
N VAL A 152 7.12 1.63 -26.70
CA VAL A 152 7.84 2.57 -27.57
C VAL A 152 7.96 1.93 -28.95
N GLU A 153 7.77 2.72 -30.00
CA GLU A 153 7.78 2.22 -31.39
C GLU A 153 9.19 1.78 -31.83
N ASN A 154 10.21 2.60 -31.54
CA ASN A 154 11.60 2.34 -31.90
C ASN A 154 12.47 2.12 -30.67
N GLU A 155 12.30 0.98 -30.00
CA GLU A 155 13.06 0.67 -28.78
C GLU A 155 14.58 0.61 -29.04
N GLU A 156 14.98 0.21 -30.25
CA GLU A 156 16.38 0.08 -30.66
C GLU A 156 17.13 1.42 -30.76
N ASP A 157 16.40 2.52 -30.94
CA ASP A 157 16.96 3.87 -30.98
C ASP A 157 17.17 4.44 -29.57
N LEU A 158 16.59 3.81 -28.55
CA LEU A 158 16.73 4.30 -27.18
C LEU A 158 18.14 4.01 -26.63
N PRO A 159 18.70 4.96 -25.84
CA PRO A 159 19.90 4.71 -25.05
C PRO A 159 19.78 3.43 -24.21
N SER A 160 20.89 2.69 -24.08
CA SER A 160 20.90 1.38 -23.43
C SER A 160 20.35 1.40 -21.99
N ASP A 161 20.61 2.47 -21.24
CA ASP A 161 20.11 2.65 -19.88
C ASP A 161 18.59 2.89 -19.85
N VAL A 162 18.05 3.67 -20.80
CA VAL A 162 16.62 3.90 -20.97
C VAL A 162 15.91 2.61 -21.39
N ARG A 163 16.47 1.87 -22.35
CA ARG A 163 15.97 0.57 -22.79
C ARG A 163 15.93 -0.42 -21.64
N SER A 164 17.00 -0.51 -20.87
CA SER A 164 17.06 -1.37 -19.67
C SER A 164 16.03 -0.96 -18.62
N TRP A 165 15.83 0.34 -18.42
CA TRP A 165 14.84 0.86 -17.47
C TRP A 165 13.41 0.49 -17.85
N LEU A 166 13.06 0.44 -19.14
CA LEU A 166 11.72 0.10 -19.63
C LEU A 166 11.21 -1.25 -19.11
N TYR A 167 12.10 -2.18 -18.77
CA TYR A 167 11.75 -3.51 -18.28
C TYR A 167 11.81 -3.63 -16.76
N LEU A 168 10.78 -4.25 -16.18
CA LEU A 168 10.83 -4.81 -14.83
C LEU A 168 11.70 -6.07 -14.80
N ASP A 169 11.53 -6.91 -15.79
CA ASP A 169 12.35 -8.09 -16.01
C ASP A 169 12.58 -8.29 -17.49
N ARG A 170 13.83 -8.11 -17.91
CA ARG A 170 14.20 -8.17 -19.33
C ARG A 170 14.24 -9.61 -19.84
N SER A 171 14.59 -10.60 -19.01
CA SER A 171 14.63 -12.00 -19.44
C SER A 171 13.22 -12.57 -19.58
N ALA A 172 12.28 -12.11 -18.75
CA ALA A 172 10.87 -12.48 -18.83
C ALA A 172 10.06 -11.61 -19.80
N GLY A 173 10.67 -10.60 -20.45
CA GLY A 173 9.97 -9.65 -21.34
C GLY A 173 8.96 -8.75 -20.62
N LEU A 174 9.01 -8.65 -19.30
CA LEU A 174 8.07 -7.87 -18.50
C LEU A 174 8.42 -6.39 -18.54
N ARG A 175 7.63 -5.61 -19.25
CA ARG A 175 7.74 -4.15 -19.33
C ARG A 175 7.13 -3.47 -18.10
N ARG A 176 7.58 -2.25 -17.82
CA ARG A 176 6.99 -1.40 -16.78
C ARG A 176 5.65 -0.88 -17.23
N GLY A 177 4.72 -0.80 -16.30
CA GLY A 177 3.47 -0.09 -16.49
C GLY A 177 3.38 1.23 -15.75
N ILE A 178 2.29 1.94 -15.98
CA ILE A 178 1.85 3.12 -15.23
C ILE A 178 0.45 2.84 -14.68
N LEU A 179 0.27 3.11 -13.39
CA LEU A 179 -1.04 3.20 -12.77
C LEU A 179 -1.53 4.65 -12.90
N ILE A 180 -2.75 4.82 -13.41
CA ILE A 180 -3.43 6.12 -13.50
C ILE A 180 -4.72 6.00 -12.69
N VAL A 181 -4.85 6.80 -11.64
CA VAL A 181 -6.02 6.84 -10.77
C VAL A 181 -6.68 8.21 -10.86
N ARG A 182 -7.95 8.25 -11.25
CA ARG A 182 -8.82 9.41 -11.13
C ARG A 182 -9.41 9.47 -9.73
N ILE A 183 -9.26 10.63 -9.09
CA ILE A 183 -9.88 11.03 -7.84
C ILE A 183 -10.86 12.16 -8.19
N LYS A 184 -12.14 11.81 -8.29
CA LYS A 184 -13.21 12.78 -8.53
C LYS A 184 -13.56 13.46 -7.22
N THR A 185 -13.39 14.78 -7.16
CA THR A 185 -13.73 15.60 -6.00
C THR A 185 -14.84 16.59 -6.33
N ILE A 186 -15.34 17.30 -5.32
CA ILE A 186 -16.24 18.43 -5.52
C ILE A 186 -15.59 19.60 -6.28
N LYS A 187 -14.25 19.68 -6.29
CA LYS A 187 -13.47 20.74 -6.97
C LYS A 187 -13.00 20.33 -8.38
N GLY A 188 -13.35 19.14 -8.85
CA GLY A 188 -12.99 18.63 -10.17
C GLY A 188 -12.31 17.26 -10.14
N ASN A 189 -11.72 16.87 -11.27
CA ASN A 189 -11.01 15.61 -11.39
C ASN A 189 -9.51 15.81 -11.15
N TYR A 190 -8.99 15.01 -10.23
CA TYR A 190 -7.56 14.90 -9.95
C TYR A 190 -7.07 13.54 -10.43
N PHE A 191 -5.82 13.47 -10.85
CA PHE A 191 -5.22 12.27 -11.41
C PHE A 191 -3.91 12.02 -10.69
N CYS A 192 -3.83 10.88 -10.00
CA CYS A 192 -2.60 10.35 -9.44
C CYS A 192 -2.01 9.36 -10.44
N VAL A 193 -0.76 9.60 -10.84
CA VAL A 193 -0.04 8.79 -11.83
C VAL A 193 1.24 8.28 -11.20
N GLU A 194 1.43 6.96 -11.25
CA GLU A 194 2.55 6.27 -10.62
C GLU A 194 3.18 5.30 -11.62
N VAL A 195 4.52 5.33 -11.74
CA VAL A 195 5.25 4.39 -12.59
C VAL A 195 5.57 3.13 -11.81
N GLN A 196 5.46 1.98 -12.44
CA GLN A 196 5.76 0.70 -11.81
C GLN A 196 7.24 0.61 -11.48
N ARG A 197 7.54 0.10 -10.28
CA ARG A 197 8.89 0.05 -9.75
C ARG A 197 9.37 -1.40 -9.69
N LYS A 198 10.68 -1.62 -9.87
CA LYS A 198 11.31 -2.84 -9.37
C LYS A 198 11.43 -2.67 -7.87
N ASP A 199 10.96 -3.64 -7.10
CA ASP A 199 11.28 -3.67 -5.68
C ASP A 199 12.81 -3.75 -5.55
N GLY A 200 13.41 -2.77 -4.86
CA GLY A 200 14.84 -2.79 -4.60
C GLY A 200 15.22 -3.91 -3.64
N LYS A 201 16.52 -4.12 -3.43
CA LYS A 201 16.98 -4.87 -2.25
C LYS A 201 16.42 -4.19 -1.00
N LYS A 202 16.09 -4.97 0.05
CA LYS A 202 15.53 -4.47 1.33
C LYS A 202 16.18 -3.15 1.74
N GLY A 203 15.40 -2.06 1.73
CA GLY A 203 15.83 -0.73 2.18
C GLY A 203 16.28 0.26 1.10
N GLU A 204 16.35 -0.15 -0.18
CA GLU A 204 16.66 0.74 -1.31
C GLU A 204 15.42 1.03 -2.16
N ILE A 205 15.06 2.31 -2.20
CA ILE A 205 14.06 2.85 -3.14
C ILE A 205 14.84 3.19 -4.41
N PRO A 206 14.68 2.47 -5.53
CA PRO A 206 15.40 2.80 -6.75
C PRO A 206 15.11 4.24 -7.23
N PRO A 207 16.07 4.92 -7.86
CA PRO A 207 15.84 6.23 -8.47
C PRO A 207 14.71 6.17 -9.51
N GLY A 208 13.94 7.25 -9.65
CA GLY A 208 12.75 7.32 -10.53
C GLY A 208 11.43 6.96 -9.84
N SER A 209 11.40 7.02 -8.51
CA SER A 209 10.21 6.78 -7.67
C SER A 209 9.41 8.06 -7.44
N ALA A 210 9.03 8.71 -8.54
CA ALA A 210 8.23 9.91 -8.50
C ALA A 210 6.78 9.55 -8.85
N GLY A 211 5.83 10.13 -8.13
CA GLY A 211 4.42 10.19 -8.52
C GLY A 211 4.08 11.58 -9.03
N LEU A 212 3.00 11.66 -9.80
CA LEU A 212 2.38 12.90 -10.26
C LEU A 212 0.96 12.97 -9.74
N LEU A 213 0.61 14.06 -9.07
CA LEU A 213 -0.77 14.41 -8.76
C LEU A 213 -1.11 15.69 -9.51
N MET A 214 -2.12 15.65 -10.36
CA MET A 214 -2.51 16.82 -11.15
C MET A 214 -4.02 16.97 -11.25
N LYS A 215 -4.50 18.20 -11.38
CA LYS A 215 -5.88 18.48 -11.77
C LYS A 215 -5.98 18.47 -13.29
N PHE A 216 -7.04 17.86 -13.82
CA PHE A 216 -7.30 17.85 -15.25
C PHE A 216 -8.80 18.06 -15.50
N SER A 217 -9.12 19.07 -16.30
CA SER A 217 -10.50 19.55 -16.50
C SER A 217 -11.02 19.38 -17.92
N GLU A 218 -10.17 18.97 -18.86
CA GLU A 218 -10.58 18.76 -20.26
C GLU A 218 -11.36 17.45 -20.42
N ASN A 219 -11.86 17.22 -21.64
CA ASN A 219 -12.67 16.05 -21.98
C ASN A 219 -11.84 14.75 -22.02
N GLU A 220 -12.52 13.62 -22.15
CA GLU A 220 -11.89 12.28 -22.14
C GLU A 220 -10.94 12.06 -23.33
N GLU A 221 -11.22 12.65 -24.49
CA GLU A 221 -10.35 12.59 -25.68
C GLU A 221 -9.02 13.31 -25.42
N ALA A 222 -9.08 14.52 -24.87
CA ALA A 222 -7.91 15.29 -24.46
C ALA A 222 -7.12 14.54 -23.39
N PHE A 223 -7.81 13.92 -22.43
CA PHE A 223 -7.16 13.10 -21.41
C PHE A 223 -6.46 11.87 -22.00
N LYS A 224 -7.09 11.17 -22.94
CA LYS A 224 -6.48 10.04 -23.66
C LYS A 224 -5.23 10.47 -24.42
N ASN A 225 -5.29 11.60 -25.13
CA ASN A 225 -4.15 12.16 -25.85
C ASN A 225 -3.01 12.55 -24.89
N PHE A 226 -3.35 13.14 -23.74
CA PHE A 226 -2.39 13.41 -22.67
C PHE A 226 -1.72 12.13 -22.18
N VAL A 227 -2.49 11.06 -21.89
CA VAL A 227 -1.94 9.78 -21.41
C VAL A 227 -1.00 9.16 -22.44
N ASN A 228 -1.37 9.19 -23.72
CA ASN A 228 -0.51 8.69 -24.80
C ASN A 228 0.81 9.45 -24.85
N GLU A 229 0.76 10.79 -24.80
CA GLU A 229 1.96 11.62 -24.84
C GLU A 229 2.83 11.47 -23.59
N LEU A 230 2.20 11.31 -22.42
CA LEU A 230 2.89 11.01 -21.17
C LEU A 230 3.64 9.68 -21.26
N CYS A 231 2.96 8.61 -21.68
CA CYS A 231 3.57 7.28 -21.82
C CYS A 231 4.73 7.30 -22.83
N ARG A 232 4.60 8.06 -23.92
CA ARG A 232 5.66 8.21 -24.91
C ARG A 232 6.91 8.91 -24.35
N ARG A 233 6.72 10.00 -23.59
CA ARG A 233 7.86 10.81 -23.11
C ARG A 233 8.49 10.29 -21.82
N ILE A 234 7.70 9.74 -20.91
CA ILE A 234 8.16 9.35 -19.56
C ILE A 234 9.27 8.29 -19.59
N VAL A 235 9.30 7.46 -20.64
CA VAL A 235 10.36 6.47 -20.87
C VAL A 235 11.72 7.15 -21.02
N GLY A 236 11.82 8.19 -21.87
CA GLY A 236 13.06 8.94 -22.07
C GLY A 236 13.58 9.63 -20.81
N TYR A 237 12.70 9.89 -19.84
CA TYR A 237 13.05 10.47 -18.54
C TYR A 237 13.09 9.45 -17.40
N ARG A 238 13.01 8.14 -17.70
CA ARG A 238 13.12 7.04 -16.73
C ARG A 238 12.19 7.21 -15.52
N GLY A 239 10.95 7.66 -15.77
CA GLY A 239 9.93 7.81 -14.72
C GLY A 239 10.02 9.11 -13.91
N VAL A 240 10.88 10.05 -14.28
CA VAL A 240 11.03 11.32 -13.55
C VAL A 240 10.02 12.35 -14.04
N PHE A 241 8.84 12.40 -13.41
CA PHE A 241 7.75 13.31 -13.78
C PHE A 241 8.15 14.80 -13.74
N SER A 242 9.06 15.22 -12.86
CA SER A 242 9.49 16.63 -12.76
C SER A 242 10.22 17.15 -14.01
N LYS A 243 10.76 16.26 -14.85
CA LYS A 243 11.37 16.62 -16.14
C LYS A 243 10.37 16.89 -17.25
N LEU A 244 9.09 16.61 -17.00
CA LEU A 244 7.98 16.74 -17.94
C LEU A 244 6.99 17.83 -17.55
N ASN A 245 7.40 18.80 -16.73
CA ASN A 245 6.55 19.89 -16.22
C ASN A 245 5.77 20.67 -17.30
N LYS A 246 6.31 20.77 -18.52
CA LYS A 246 5.63 21.42 -19.66
C LYS A 246 4.46 20.62 -20.26
N LEU A 247 4.30 19.36 -19.87
CA LEU A 247 3.24 18.47 -20.38
C LEU A 247 1.95 18.57 -19.56
N TYR A 248 2.03 19.01 -18.29
CA TYR A 248 0.91 19.01 -17.37
C TYR A 248 0.20 20.37 -17.33
N PRO A 249 -1.09 20.41 -16.95
CA PRO A 249 -1.75 21.64 -16.52
C PRO A 249 -1.04 22.32 -15.35
N ALA A 250 -1.30 23.61 -15.11
CA ALA A 250 -0.62 24.39 -14.06
C ALA A 250 -0.82 23.83 -12.63
N ASP A 251 -1.98 23.22 -12.37
CA ASP A 251 -2.34 22.63 -11.07
C ASP A 251 -1.78 21.20 -10.96
N TYR A 252 -0.49 21.08 -10.67
CA TYR A 252 0.16 19.78 -10.46
C TYR A 252 1.21 19.82 -9.36
N VAL A 253 1.47 18.64 -8.78
CA VAL A 253 2.58 18.39 -7.88
C VAL A 253 3.24 17.06 -8.26
N THR A 254 4.57 17.05 -8.24
CA THR A 254 5.36 15.81 -8.31
C THR A 254 5.91 15.49 -6.93
N PHE A 255 5.99 14.21 -6.60
CA PHE A 255 6.41 13.80 -5.26
C PHE A 255 7.28 12.56 -5.32
N ASN A 256 8.27 12.49 -4.43
CA ASN A 256 9.13 11.33 -4.30
C ASN A 256 8.70 10.51 -3.08
N HIS A 257 8.71 9.19 -3.24
CA HIS A 257 8.45 8.28 -2.12
C HIS A 257 9.68 8.19 -1.21
N GLY A 258 9.61 8.78 -0.02
CA GLY A 258 10.68 8.76 0.99
C GLY A 258 10.68 7.50 1.87
N LYS A 259 11.77 7.24 2.61
CA LYS A 259 11.96 6.05 3.47
C LYS A 259 11.12 6.00 4.76
N HIS A 260 10.30 7.00 5.04
CA HIS A 260 9.79 7.27 6.40
C HIS A 260 8.27 7.15 6.61
N ASP A 261 7.48 6.79 5.60
CA ASP A 261 6.03 6.61 5.78
C ASP A 261 5.74 5.31 6.55
N LYS A 262 5.35 5.43 7.82
CA LYS A 262 5.19 4.30 8.75
C LYS A 262 3.75 3.84 9.03
N GLU A 263 2.71 4.45 8.46
CA GLU A 263 1.33 3.99 8.61
C GLU A 263 0.60 4.14 7.27
N ILE A 264 0.10 3.02 6.72
CA ILE A 264 -0.43 2.89 5.35
C ILE A 264 0.47 3.59 4.33
N LEU A 265 1.40 2.83 3.74
CA LEU A 265 2.33 3.31 2.71
C LEU A 265 1.63 4.33 1.78
N TYR A 266 2.20 5.53 1.69
CA TYR A 266 1.78 6.64 0.82
C TYR A 266 0.60 7.49 1.27
N ARG A 267 -0.17 7.10 2.30
CA ARG A 267 -1.36 7.85 2.71
C ARG A 267 -1.03 9.28 3.13
N SER A 268 -0.09 9.46 4.05
CA SER A 268 0.30 10.79 4.56
C SER A 268 0.88 11.67 3.45
N ILE A 269 1.73 11.11 2.57
CA ILE A 269 2.25 11.84 1.41
C ILE A 269 1.09 12.30 0.52
N LEU A 270 0.16 11.41 0.17
CA LEU A 270 -0.96 11.75 -0.71
C LEU A 270 -1.84 12.85 -0.10
N ILE A 271 -2.18 12.78 1.20
CA ILE A 271 -2.93 13.83 1.90
C ILE A 271 -2.21 15.18 1.80
N ASN A 272 -0.91 15.19 2.11
CA ASN A 272 -0.10 16.42 2.02
C ASN A 272 -0.10 16.97 0.59
N LYS A 273 0.00 16.11 -0.43
CA LYS A 273 -0.02 16.53 -1.84
C LYS A 273 -1.38 17.04 -2.30
N PHE A 274 -2.47 16.48 -1.78
CA PHE A 274 -3.80 17.07 -1.98
C PHE A 274 -3.93 18.45 -1.32
N SER A 275 -3.34 18.64 -0.14
CA SER A 275 -3.34 19.94 0.55
C SER A 275 -2.58 21.01 -0.25
N GLU A 276 -1.47 20.66 -0.90
CA GLU A 276 -0.73 21.55 -1.80
C GLU A 276 -1.58 21.99 -3.01
N LEU A 277 -2.55 21.16 -3.42
CA LEU A 277 -3.54 21.48 -4.46
C LEU A 277 -4.85 22.07 -3.92
N GLY A 278 -4.86 22.51 -2.65
CA GLY A 278 -5.99 23.18 -2.02
C GLY A 278 -7.16 22.24 -1.64
N ILE A 279 -6.90 20.95 -1.45
CA ILE A 279 -7.88 19.98 -0.93
C ILE A 279 -7.42 19.48 0.45
N THR A 280 -8.20 19.80 1.48
CA THR A 280 -7.89 19.40 2.86
C THR A 280 -8.50 18.02 3.15
N LEU A 281 -7.70 16.98 3.31
CA LEU A 281 -8.18 15.61 3.59
C LEU A 281 -7.69 15.14 4.96
N SER A 282 -8.48 14.29 5.64
CA SER A 282 -8.07 13.51 6.82
C SER A 282 -7.61 12.12 6.45
#